data_AF-K0Q2D8-F1
#
_entry.id   AF-K0Q2D8-F1
#
_cell.length_a   1.000
_cell.length_b   1.000
_cell.length_c   1.000
_cell.angle_alpha   90.00
_cell.angle_beta   90.00
_cell.angle_gamma   90.00
#
_symmetry.space_group_name_H-M   'P 1'
#
loop_
_entity.id
_entity.type
_entity.pdbx_description
1 polymer ?
#
loop_
_entity_poly.entity_id
_entity_poly.type
_entity_poly.pdbx_seq_one_letter_code
_entity_poly.pdbx_strand_id
1 'polypeptide(L)'
;MDNISETYSTGTAPNSGLRPSNDNRREALFLERSPFPEDAVARIFKPPRSVTTSGAARTRAWHLVFEVRTPPFIEPLMGYTGSADTLTQLKLEFPTLQSAVRYAESKGLSYVVQRQPSRTARQSIQRADRLTELPSHSDSTPERLALVAPACTQHRTRHVPTVKINGATP
;
A
#
# COMPACT_ATOMS: atom_id res chain seq x y z
N MET A 1 40.19 -6.87 -71.18
CA MET A 1 38.89 -7.55 -71.18
C MET A 1 38.29 -7.37 -69.80
N ASP A 2 37.14 -6.75 -69.52
CA ASP A 2 36.15 -5.99 -70.28
C ASP A 2 35.51 -4.99 -69.27
N ASN A 3 35.05 -3.87 -69.80
CA ASN A 3 34.44 -2.75 -69.11
C ASN A 3 32.91 -2.85 -69.24
N ILE A 4 32.14 -2.69 -68.15
CA ILE A 4 30.71 -2.33 -68.11
C ILE A 4 30.35 -2.04 -66.63
N SER A 5 30.25 -0.78 -66.18
CA SER A 5 29.26 0.29 -66.41
C SER A 5 28.18 0.32 -65.33
N GLU A 6 28.12 1.48 -64.67
CA GLU A 6 27.14 1.90 -63.67
C GLU A 6 25.70 1.67 -64.12
N THR A 7 24.79 1.42 -63.17
CA THR A 7 23.47 2.06 -63.23
C THR A 7 22.88 2.17 -61.84
N TYR A 8 23.00 3.36 -61.29
CA TYR A 8 22.12 3.90 -60.27
C TYR A 8 20.67 3.70 -60.74
N SER A 9 19.90 2.93 -59.98
CA SER A 9 18.46 2.92 -60.14
C SER A 9 17.87 3.99 -59.24
N THR A 10 17.54 5.13 -59.86
CA THR A 10 16.71 6.19 -59.29
C THR A 10 15.27 5.70 -59.21
N GLY A 11 14.87 5.17 -58.04
CA GLY A 11 13.49 4.85 -57.72
C GLY A 11 12.80 6.02 -57.03
N THR A 12 12.15 6.87 -57.81
CA THR A 12 11.28 7.96 -57.34
C THR A 12 9.90 7.40 -56.91
N ALA A 13 9.56 7.66 -55.63
CA ALA A 13 8.23 7.86 -55.03
C ALA A 13 7.24 6.65 -54.90
N PRO A 14 6.24 6.69 -53.98
CA PRO A 14 5.81 7.80 -53.12
C PRO A 14 5.85 7.51 -51.61
N ASN A 15 6.00 8.60 -50.87
CA ASN A 15 5.47 8.85 -49.52
C ASN A 15 4.45 7.81 -49.01
N SER A 16 4.92 6.75 -48.35
CA SER A 16 4.09 5.97 -47.44
C SER A 16 4.60 6.25 -46.04
N GLY A 17 4.11 7.36 -45.48
CA GLY A 17 4.06 7.56 -44.05
C GLY A 17 3.28 6.40 -43.41
N LEU A 18 3.95 5.26 -43.22
CA LEU A 18 3.54 4.25 -42.28
C LEU A 18 3.84 4.85 -40.91
N ARG A 19 2.87 5.64 -40.43
CA ARG A 19 2.77 6.00 -39.01
C ARG A 19 3.04 4.71 -38.21
N PRO A 20 3.77 4.75 -37.08
CA PRO A 20 3.61 3.67 -36.12
C PRO A 20 2.11 3.59 -35.85
N SER A 21 1.47 2.50 -36.31
CA SER A 21 0.09 2.23 -35.94
C SER A 21 0.14 2.05 -34.44
N ASN A 22 -0.21 3.11 -33.72
CA ASN A 22 -0.54 3.00 -32.33
C ASN A 22 -1.76 2.08 -32.28
N ASP A 23 -1.50 0.78 -32.15
CA ASP A 23 -2.49 -0.30 -32.06
C ASP A 23 -3.30 -0.24 -30.74
N ASN A 24 -3.27 0.89 -30.02
CA ASN A 24 -4.25 1.20 -28.96
C ASN A 24 -5.70 1.14 -29.46
N ARG A 25 -5.93 1.07 -30.79
CA ARG A 25 -7.23 0.86 -31.42
C ARG A 25 -7.59 -0.63 -31.61
N ARG A 26 -7.09 -1.53 -30.75
CA ARG A 26 -7.62 -2.91 -30.65
C ARG A 26 -9.06 -2.88 -30.11
N GLU A 27 -10.00 -2.53 -30.97
CA GLU A 27 -11.40 -2.88 -30.78
C GLU A 27 -11.69 -4.23 -31.44
N ALA A 28 -12.20 -5.14 -30.63
CA ALA A 28 -13.29 -6.04 -31.01
C ALA A 28 -13.02 -7.22 -31.96
N LEU A 29 -11.99 -8.04 -31.70
CA LEU A 29 -12.02 -9.45 -32.12
C LEU A 29 -11.74 -10.47 -31.00
N PHE A 30 -11.46 -10.02 -29.76
CA PHE A 30 -11.37 -10.85 -28.55
C PHE A 30 -12.45 -10.50 -27.51
N LEU A 31 -13.57 -9.94 -27.96
CA LEU A 31 -14.51 -9.18 -27.11
C LEU A 31 -15.39 -10.02 -26.15
N GLU A 32 -15.07 -11.30 -25.96
CA GLU A 32 -15.71 -12.16 -24.97
C GLU A 32 -14.82 -12.44 -23.74
N ARG A 33 -13.55 -11.99 -23.74
CA ARG A 33 -12.62 -12.31 -22.64
C ARG A 33 -11.86 -11.08 -22.16
N SER A 34 -12.05 -10.75 -20.89
CA SER A 34 -11.25 -9.74 -20.18
C SER A 34 -9.74 -10.00 -20.39
N PRO A 35 -8.88 -8.96 -20.52
CA PRO A 35 -7.43 -9.15 -20.55
C PRO A 35 -6.87 -9.68 -19.22
N PHE A 36 -7.70 -9.77 -18.19
CA PHE A 36 -7.36 -10.30 -16.89
C PHE A 36 -7.81 -11.76 -16.76
N PRO A 37 -7.03 -12.58 -16.05
CA PRO A 37 -7.44 -13.95 -15.75
C PRO A 37 -8.70 -13.94 -14.87
N GLU A 38 -9.56 -14.94 -15.04
CA GLU A 38 -10.91 -14.99 -14.45
C GLU A 38 -10.90 -15.11 -12.91
N ASP A 39 -9.82 -15.65 -12.34
CA ASP A 39 -9.59 -15.77 -10.91
C ASP A 39 -8.91 -14.54 -10.28
N ALA A 40 -8.70 -13.46 -11.05
CA ALA A 40 -8.17 -12.21 -10.51
C ALA A 40 -9.23 -11.48 -9.68
N VAL A 41 -8.94 -11.30 -8.39
CA VAL A 41 -9.74 -10.49 -7.47
C VAL A 41 -9.04 -9.15 -7.23
N ALA A 42 -9.79 -8.06 -7.39
CA ALA A 42 -9.32 -6.70 -7.14
C ALA A 42 -9.80 -6.19 -5.77
N ARG A 43 -8.93 -5.49 -5.05
CA ARG A 43 -9.22 -4.81 -3.79
C ARG A 43 -9.22 -3.32 -4.00
N ILE A 44 -10.35 -2.68 -3.72
CA ILE A 44 -10.52 -1.23 -3.81
C ILE A 44 -10.52 -0.65 -2.40
N PHE A 45 -9.52 0.16 -2.07
CA PHE A 45 -9.36 0.71 -0.71
C PHE A 45 -8.69 2.09 -0.71
N LYS A 46 -8.87 2.83 0.39
CA LYS A 46 -8.02 3.98 0.69
C LYS A 46 -6.85 3.53 1.57
N PRO A 47 -5.60 3.89 1.26
CA PRO A 47 -4.46 3.52 2.08
C PRO A 47 -4.55 4.24 3.43
N PRO A 48 -4.22 3.55 4.53
CA PRO A 48 -4.15 4.18 5.83
C PRO A 48 -3.05 5.25 5.84
N ARG A 49 -3.14 6.19 6.79
CA ARG A 49 -2.03 7.09 7.07
C ARG A 49 -0.83 6.27 7.53
N SER A 50 0.36 6.64 7.06
CA SER A 50 1.59 6.05 7.58
C SER A 50 1.64 6.23 9.09
N VAL A 51 1.93 5.17 9.83
CA VAL A 51 2.00 5.22 11.29
C VAL A 51 3.18 6.07 11.76
N THR A 52 4.28 6.03 11.01
CA THR A 52 5.55 6.69 11.37
C THR A 52 5.57 8.16 10.99
N THR A 53 4.83 8.58 9.96
CA THR A 53 4.88 9.95 9.46
C THR A 53 3.57 10.68 9.66
N SER A 54 3.66 11.97 9.94
CA SER A 54 2.48 12.77 10.20
C SER A 54 1.71 13.16 8.93
N GLY A 55 2.29 12.95 7.74
CA GLY A 55 1.72 13.35 6.45
C GLY A 55 0.45 12.57 6.05
N ALA A 56 -0.53 13.28 5.50
CA ALA A 56 -1.81 12.71 5.05
C ALA A 56 -2.03 12.84 3.52
N ALA A 57 -1.02 13.28 2.76
CA ALA A 57 -1.18 13.51 1.32
C ALA A 57 -1.56 12.24 0.55
N ARG A 58 -0.93 11.11 0.90
CA ARG A 58 -1.11 9.81 0.23
C ARG A 58 -2.42 9.08 0.58
N THR A 59 -3.22 9.59 1.51
CA THR A 59 -4.45 8.90 1.98
C THR A 59 -5.73 9.36 1.27
N ARG A 60 -5.63 10.32 0.34
CA ARG A 60 -6.79 10.92 -0.33
C ARG A 60 -7.29 10.07 -1.50
N ALA A 61 -6.35 9.48 -2.25
CA ALA A 61 -6.64 8.65 -3.42
C ALA A 61 -7.21 7.29 -3.04
N TRP A 62 -8.05 6.75 -3.92
CA TRP A 62 -8.49 5.36 -3.90
C TRP A 62 -7.51 4.52 -4.69
N HIS A 63 -7.21 3.32 -4.21
CA HIS A 63 -6.33 2.40 -4.88
C HIS A 63 -7.09 1.13 -5.25
N LEU A 64 -6.81 0.64 -6.45
CA LEU A 64 -7.20 -0.70 -6.90
C LEU A 64 -5.92 -1.53 -7.04
N VAL A 65 -5.87 -2.62 -6.29
CA VAL A 65 -4.73 -3.56 -6.25
C VAL A 65 -5.26 -4.97 -6.40
N PHE A 66 -4.56 -5.84 -7.11
CA PHE A 66 -4.94 -7.24 -7.24
C PHE A 66 -4.48 -8.09 -6.05
N GLU A 67 -5.25 -9.10 -5.70
CA GLU A 67 -4.82 -10.11 -4.74
C GLU A 67 -3.72 -10.99 -5.34
N VAL A 68 -2.78 -11.39 -4.48
CA VAL A 68 -1.68 -12.27 -4.88
C VAL A 68 -2.26 -13.67 -5.11
N ARG A 69 -2.15 -14.16 -6.34
CA ARG A 69 -2.68 -15.47 -6.74
C ARG A 69 -1.68 -16.60 -6.49
N THR A 70 -0.40 -16.32 -6.68
CA THR A 70 0.69 -17.29 -6.56
C THR A 70 1.72 -16.77 -5.56
N PRO A 71 2.18 -17.60 -4.60
CA PRO A 71 3.21 -17.18 -3.66
C PRO A 71 4.52 -16.86 -4.38
N PRO A 72 5.30 -15.89 -3.89
CA PRO A 72 6.64 -15.64 -4.40
C PRO A 72 7.56 -16.83 -4.15
N PHE A 73 8.53 -17.04 -5.03
CA PHE A 73 9.52 -18.11 -4.92
C PHE A 73 10.93 -17.53 -4.75
N ILE A 74 11.84 -18.32 -4.20
CA ILE A 74 13.25 -17.97 -4.07
C ILE A 74 14.02 -18.61 -5.22
N GLU A 75 14.79 -17.80 -5.94
CA GLU A 75 15.63 -18.26 -7.04
C GLU A 75 16.84 -19.04 -6.47
N PRO A 76 17.15 -20.25 -7.00
CA PRO A 76 18.10 -21.17 -6.38
C PRO A 76 19.57 -20.71 -6.43
N LEU A 77 19.97 -19.90 -7.41
CA LEU A 77 21.36 -19.50 -7.58
C LEU A 77 21.73 -18.30 -6.69
N MET A 78 20.95 -17.23 -6.76
CA MET A 78 21.23 -15.95 -6.11
C MET A 78 20.42 -15.72 -4.84
N GLY A 79 19.37 -16.50 -4.61
CA GLY A 79 18.46 -16.31 -3.47
C GLY A 79 17.51 -15.12 -3.62
N TYR A 80 17.32 -14.60 -4.83
CA TYR A 80 16.40 -13.48 -5.07
C TYR A 80 14.94 -13.93 -5.04
N THR A 81 14.06 -13.05 -4.56
CA THR A 81 12.62 -13.30 -4.55
C THR A 81 12.02 -12.99 -5.91
N GLY A 82 11.54 -14.02 -6.60
CA GLY A 82 10.76 -13.92 -7.83
C GLY A 82 9.26 -14.04 -7.57
N SER A 83 8.46 -13.59 -8.54
CA SER A 83 7.00 -13.80 -8.59
C SER A 83 6.60 -14.20 -10.00
N ALA A 84 5.69 -15.16 -10.12
CA ALA A 84 5.07 -15.53 -11.40
C ALA A 84 3.85 -14.66 -11.73
N ASP A 85 3.24 -14.03 -10.72
CA ASP A 85 2.08 -13.16 -10.92
C ASP A 85 2.52 -11.72 -11.24
N THR A 86 2.08 -11.22 -12.39
CA THR A 86 2.36 -9.87 -12.87
C THR A 86 1.36 -8.84 -12.33
N LEU A 87 0.16 -9.28 -11.94
CA LEU A 87 -0.90 -8.39 -11.47
C LEU A 87 -0.58 -7.76 -10.12
N THR A 88 0.19 -8.48 -9.29
CA THR A 88 0.71 -7.98 -8.01
C THR A 88 1.54 -6.69 -8.15
N GLN A 89 2.15 -6.45 -9.32
CA GLN A 89 2.93 -5.23 -9.58
C GLN A 89 2.05 -4.01 -9.88
N LEU A 90 0.78 -4.23 -10.25
CA LEU A 90 -0.12 -3.17 -10.69
C LEU A 90 -0.82 -2.52 -9.49
N LYS A 91 -0.66 -1.19 -9.40
CA LYS A 91 -1.35 -0.34 -8.42
C LYS A 91 -1.95 0.85 -9.15
N LEU A 92 -3.28 0.85 -9.27
CA LEU A 92 -4.00 1.92 -9.96
C LEU A 92 -4.53 2.93 -8.94
N GLU A 93 -4.38 4.21 -9.23
CA GLU A 93 -4.85 5.31 -8.39
C GLU A 93 -6.07 5.99 -9.02
N PHE A 94 -7.08 6.23 -8.19
CA PHE A 94 -8.35 6.81 -8.60
C PHE A 94 -8.75 7.96 -7.68
N PRO A 95 -9.38 9.02 -8.21
CA PRO A 95 -9.87 10.13 -7.38
C PRO A 95 -11.10 9.75 -6.55
N THR A 96 -12.00 8.91 -7.09
CA THR A 96 -13.26 8.54 -6.43
C THR A 96 -13.47 7.03 -6.41
N LEU A 97 -14.26 6.56 -5.42
CA LEU A 97 -14.63 5.14 -5.31
C LEU A 97 -15.34 4.67 -6.60
N GLN A 98 -16.30 5.47 -7.08
CA GLN A 98 -17.09 5.14 -8.26
C GLN A 98 -16.22 5.00 -9.51
N SER A 99 -15.18 5.82 -9.65
CA SER A 99 -14.26 5.70 -10.78
C SER A 99 -13.48 4.38 -10.77
N ALA A 100 -13.09 3.91 -9.58
CA ALA A 100 -12.43 2.61 -9.42
C ALA A 100 -13.39 1.44 -9.70
N VAL A 101 -14.63 1.51 -9.19
CA VAL A 101 -15.66 0.49 -9.41
C VAL A 101 -16.00 0.38 -10.90
N ARG A 102 -16.26 1.52 -11.56
CA ARG A 102 -16.57 1.54 -13.00
C ARG A 102 -15.44 0.94 -13.85
N TYR A 103 -14.19 1.15 -13.45
CA TYR A 103 -13.05 0.51 -14.12
C TYR A 103 -13.07 -1.00 -13.95
N ALA A 104 -13.30 -1.50 -12.72
CA ALA A 104 -13.39 -2.93 -12.45
C ALA A 104 -14.54 -3.58 -13.24
N GLU A 105 -15.72 -2.98 -13.25
CA GLU A 105 -16.90 -3.43 -14.00
C GLU A 105 -16.64 -3.47 -15.51
N SER A 106 -16.07 -2.40 -16.08
CA SER A 106 -15.71 -2.34 -17.51
C SER A 106 -14.70 -3.40 -17.94
N LYS A 107 -13.90 -3.88 -17.00
CA LYS A 107 -12.90 -4.93 -17.23
C LYS A 107 -13.38 -6.31 -16.79
N GLY A 108 -14.62 -6.45 -16.34
CA GLY A 108 -15.17 -7.74 -15.88
C GLY A 108 -14.40 -8.35 -14.71
N LEU A 109 -13.86 -7.52 -13.81
CA LEU A 109 -13.05 -7.96 -12.68
C LEU A 109 -13.93 -8.23 -11.45
N SER A 110 -13.67 -9.32 -10.74
CA SER A 110 -14.22 -9.54 -9.39
C SER A 110 -13.56 -8.56 -8.42
N TYR A 111 -14.33 -7.85 -7.59
CA TYR A 111 -13.78 -6.83 -6.69
C TYR A 111 -14.38 -6.81 -5.28
N VAL A 112 -13.57 -6.37 -4.32
CA VAL A 112 -13.93 -6.16 -2.92
C VAL A 112 -13.64 -4.71 -2.52
N VAL A 113 -14.64 -4.01 -1.99
CA VAL A 113 -14.48 -2.63 -1.51
C VAL A 113 -14.23 -2.61 -0.01
N GLN A 114 -13.06 -2.12 0.40
CA GLN A 114 -12.71 -1.96 1.81
C GLN A 114 -12.93 -0.50 2.24
N ARG A 115 -13.97 -0.28 3.06
CA ARG A 115 -14.27 1.03 3.64
C ARG A 115 -13.34 1.27 4.84
N GLN A 116 -12.72 2.46 4.91
CA GLN A 116 -11.96 2.81 6.11
C GLN A 116 -12.92 3.03 7.28
N PRO A 117 -12.56 2.56 8.50
CA PRO A 117 -13.30 2.94 9.70
C PRO A 117 -13.24 4.45 9.85
N SER A 118 -14.40 5.08 10.07
CA SER A 118 -14.46 6.51 10.36
C SER A 118 -13.62 6.78 11.60
N ARG A 119 -12.63 7.66 11.49
CA ARG A 119 -11.84 8.10 12.65
C ARG A 119 -12.82 8.72 13.64
N THR A 120 -13.10 8.02 14.75
CA THR A 120 -13.90 8.55 15.84
C THR A 120 -13.36 9.93 16.20
N ALA A 121 -14.24 10.91 16.30
CA ALA A 121 -13.88 12.30 16.52
C ALA A 121 -12.87 12.38 17.67
N ARG A 122 -11.76 13.09 17.43
CA ARG A 122 -10.76 13.32 18.49
C ARG A 122 -11.48 14.11 19.58
N GLN A 123 -11.62 13.53 20.77
CA GLN A 123 -11.98 14.28 21.96
C GLN A 123 -11.01 15.47 22.02
N SER A 124 -11.55 16.68 22.13
CA SER A 124 -10.76 17.90 22.23
C SER A 124 -9.87 17.78 23.46
N ILE A 125 -8.59 17.50 23.26
CA ILE A 125 -7.60 17.67 24.32
C ILE A 125 -7.52 19.18 24.52
N GLN A 126 -8.23 19.68 25.53
CA GLN A 126 -8.01 21.03 26.02
C GLN A 126 -6.57 21.06 26.53
N ARG A 127 -5.69 21.76 25.84
CA ARG A 127 -4.35 22.04 26.36
C ARG A 127 -4.53 23.05 27.49
N ALA A 128 -4.60 22.56 28.73
CA ALA A 128 -4.37 23.39 29.89
C ALA A 128 -2.88 23.76 29.89
N ASP A 129 -2.61 25.05 29.74
CA ASP A 129 -1.29 25.63 29.86
C ASP A 129 -0.79 25.40 31.29
N ARG A 130 0.14 24.46 31.48
CA ARG A 130 0.76 24.25 32.79
C ARG A 130 1.91 25.24 32.91
N LEU A 131 1.58 26.51 33.08
CA LEU A 131 2.54 27.51 33.56
C LEU A 131 2.97 27.06 34.97
N THR A 132 4.11 26.36 35.04
CA THR A 132 4.70 25.97 36.31
C THR A 132 5.38 27.22 36.84
N GLU A 133 4.67 28.00 37.64
CA GLU A 133 5.31 29.03 38.45
C GLU A 133 6.29 28.32 39.38
N LEU A 134 7.60 28.47 39.11
CA LEU A 134 8.64 28.02 40.02
C LEU A 134 8.51 28.86 41.30
N PRO A 135 8.25 28.26 42.47
CA PRO A 135 8.16 29.05 43.69
C PRO A 135 9.55 29.63 43.99
N SER A 136 9.63 30.95 43.96
CA SER A 136 10.77 31.75 44.39
C SER A 136 10.88 31.66 45.91
N HIS A 137 11.53 30.61 46.41
CA HIS A 137 11.83 30.49 47.84
C HIS A 137 13.10 31.26 48.18
N SER A 138 12.96 32.58 48.32
CA SER A 138 13.83 33.37 49.18
C SER A 138 13.18 33.44 50.55
N ASP A 139 13.40 32.47 51.42
CA ASP A 139 13.86 32.73 52.79
C ASP A 139 14.17 31.43 53.56
N SER A 140 15.20 31.56 54.38
CA SER A 140 15.97 30.67 55.21
C SER A 140 15.21 29.71 56.16
N THR A 141 15.56 28.42 56.13
CA THR A 141 15.73 27.55 57.32
C THR A 141 16.52 26.29 56.94
N PRO A 142 17.67 26.00 57.58
CA PRO A 142 18.37 24.73 57.41
C PRO A 142 17.89 23.73 58.47
N GLU A 143 17.52 22.51 58.10
CA GLU A 143 17.69 21.34 58.97
C GLU A 143 17.44 20.05 58.18
N ARG A 144 18.48 19.21 58.23
CA ARG A 144 18.45 17.75 58.34
C ARG A 144 18.07 16.92 57.11
N LEU A 145 19.13 16.39 56.49
CA LEU A 145 19.14 15.19 55.65
C LEU A 145 18.20 14.10 56.20
N ALA A 146 17.11 13.84 55.48
CA ALA A 146 16.50 12.51 55.44
C ALA A 146 16.77 11.96 54.04
N LEU A 147 17.78 11.09 53.95
CA LEU A 147 18.10 10.30 52.78
C LEU A 147 16.94 9.32 52.52
N VAL A 148 15.92 9.74 51.77
CA VAL A 148 14.93 8.81 51.21
C VAL A 148 15.56 8.14 50.01
N ALA A 149 16.04 6.92 50.22
CA ALA A 149 16.52 6.05 49.16
C ALA A 149 15.39 5.76 48.15
N PRO A 150 15.66 5.76 46.83
CA PRO A 150 14.69 5.28 45.86
C PRO A 150 14.69 3.74 45.89
N ALA A 151 13.72 3.14 46.58
CA ALA A 151 13.41 1.73 46.38
C ALA A 151 12.75 1.56 45.01
N CYS A 152 13.58 1.37 43.99
CA CYS A 152 13.19 0.69 42.76
C CYS A 152 12.69 -0.71 43.13
N THR A 153 11.48 -1.06 42.69
CA THR A 153 11.06 -2.39 42.16
C THR A 153 9.56 -2.62 42.42
N GLN A 154 8.71 -2.32 41.44
CA GLN A 154 7.41 -2.97 41.31
C GLN A 154 7.52 -4.05 40.23
N HIS A 155 7.96 -5.25 40.62
CA HIS A 155 7.69 -6.44 39.82
C HIS A 155 6.21 -6.78 39.97
N ARG A 156 5.39 -6.29 39.04
CA ARG A 156 4.02 -6.75 38.87
C ARG A 156 4.06 -8.18 38.33
N THR A 157 3.91 -9.16 39.22
CA THR A 157 3.72 -10.56 38.88
C THR A 157 2.50 -10.68 37.96
N ARG A 158 2.70 -11.16 36.73
CA ARG A 158 1.59 -11.50 35.83
C ARG A 158 0.91 -12.73 36.40
N HIS A 159 -0.31 -12.56 36.90
CA HIS A 159 -1.20 -13.66 37.21
C HIS A 159 -1.59 -14.36 35.90
N VAL A 160 -1.14 -15.60 35.72
CA VAL A 160 -1.57 -16.47 34.60
C VAL A 160 -2.91 -17.08 34.98
N PRO A 161 -4.01 -16.83 34.25
CA PRO A 161 -5.25 -17.54 34.49
C PRO A 161 -5.07 -19.01 34.09
N THR A 162 -5.23 -19.91 35.06
CA THR A 162 -5.35 -21.35 34.82
C THR A 162 -6.59 -21.62 33.99
N VAL A 163 -6.39 -22.16 32.79
CA VAL A 163 -7.46 -22.78 31.98
C VAL A 163 -7.76 -24.13 32.63
N LYS A 164 -8.95 -24.26 33.23
CA LYS A 164 -9.50 -25.57 33.61
C LYS A 164 -9.96 -26.27 32.33
N ILE A 165 -9.16 -27.22 31.86
CA ILE A 165 -9.62 -28.22 30.90
C ILE A 165 -10.49 -29.22 31.67
N ASN A 166 -11.80 -29.08 31.58
CA ASN A 166 -12.72 -30.12 32.04
C ASN A 166 -12.75 -31.21 30.97
N GLY A 167 -11.96 -32.25 31.18
CA GLY A 167 -12.07 -33.51 30.46
C GLY A 167 -13.16 -34.41 31.03
N ALA A 168 -13.61 -35.30 30.16
CA ALA A 168 -14.31 -36.56 30.41
C ALA A 168 -15.79 -36.48 30.81
N THR A 169 -16.64 -37.00 29.92
CA THR A 169 -17.47 -38.20 30.18
C THR A 169 -18.11 -38.70 28.86
N PRO A 170 -18.58 -39.96 28.80
CA PRO A 170 -17.84 -41.22 28.80
C PRO A 170 -17.56 -41.78 27.39
#